data_AF-A0A6N7ZCV8-F1
#
_entry.id   AF-A0A6N7ZCV8-F1
#
_cell.length_a   1.000
_cell.length_b   1.000
_cell.length_c   1.000
_cell.angle_alpha   90.00
_cell.angle_beta   90.00
_cell.angle_gamma   90.00
#
_symmetry.space_group_name_H-M   'P 1'
#
loop_
_entity.id
_entity.type
_entity.pdbx_description
1 polymer ?
#
loop_
_entity_poly.entity_id
_entity_poly.type
_entity_poly.pdbx_seq_one_letter_code
_entity_poly.pdbx_strand_id
1 'polypeptide(L)'
;MRQQLSDTAARMFIEHGFDAVRVADVAEACGVSEKTVYNYFPSKEALVMDQLDTMADALRTRLADPALSPVAAMVKILDDELHNLGTSLTTAGNRALTRFRKFGDLIRETPALRAYQSDTAERFTDVAAEVLAARFGLHPTDPEPQIAAAALLGLWRIQFRALRIRLRPGHPIQGALTTVADDVRRAASLIEDGLATFS
;
A
#
# COMPACT_ATOMS: atom_id res chain seq x y z
N MET A 1 16.52 -12.49 -0.29
CA MET A 1 15.69 -13.49 -1.01
C MET A 1 14.28 -12.97 -1.29
N ARG A 2 13.46 -12.63 -0.28
CA ARG A 2 12.08 -12.10 -0.48
C ARG A 2 11.99 -10.98 -1.52
N GLN A 3 12.78 -9.90 -1.36
CA GLN A 3 12.79 -8.77 -2.31
C GLN A 3 13.19 -9.19 -3.73
N GLN A 4 14.21 -10.06 -3.86
CA GLN A 4 14.68 -10.53 -5.17
C GLN A 4 13.59 -11.31 -5.93
N LEU A 5 12.84 -12.16 -5.22
CA LEU A 5 11.71 -12.90 -5.79
C LEU A 5 10.60 -11.95 -6.25
N SER A 6 10.24 -10.98 -5.39
CA SER A 6 9.24 -9.95 -5.70
C SER A 6 9.64 -9.10 -6.90
N ASP A 7 10.86 -8.55 -6.91
CA ASP A 7 11.37 -7.71 -8.01
C ASP A 7 11.40 -8.49 -9.34
N THR A 8 11.81 -9.76 -9.30
CA THR A 8 11.85 -10.64 -10.47
C THR A 8 10.44 -10.94 -10.97
N ALA A 9 9.52 -11.29 -10.08
CA ALA A 9 8.12 -11.54 -10.40
C ALA A 9 7.47 -10.29 -11.00
N ALA A 10 7.64 -9.12 -10.37
CA ALA A 10 7.11 -7.84 -10.83
C ALA A 10 7.57 -7.52 -12.25
N ARG A 11 8.86 -7.73 -12.55
CA ARG A 11 9.38 -7.56 -13.92
C ARG A 11 8.70 -8.51 -14.90
N MET A 12 8.63 -9.80 -14.58
CA MET A 12 8.04 -10.81 -15.45
C MET A 12 6.54 -10.57 -15.68
N PHE A 13 5.79 -10.19 -14.64
CA PHE A 13 4.37 -9.87 -14.76
C PHE A 13 4.12 -8.61 -15.59
N ILE A 14 4.99 -7.59 -15.50
CA ILE A 14 4.91 -6.40 -16.36
C ILE A 14 5.21 -6.74 -17.83
N GLU A 15 6.16 -7.64 -18.08
CA GLU A 15 6.63 -7.98 -19.43
C GLU A 15 5.70 -8.98 -20.15
N HIS A 16 5.16 -9.96 -19.42
CA HIS A 16 4.43 -11.09 -19.99
C HIS A 16 2.96 -11.16 -19.56
N GLY A 17 2.54 -10.30 -18.62
CA GLY A 17 1.21 -10.33 -18.01
C GLY A 17 1.16 -11.24 -16.79
N PHE A 18 0.23 -10.96 -15.87
CA PHE A 18 0.08 -11.74 -14.64
C PHE A 18 -0.25 -13.19 -14.96
N ASP A 19 -1.30 -13.46 -15.75
CA ASP A 19 -1.81 -14.82 -15.98
C ASP A 19 -0.83 -15.75 -16.70
N ALA A 20 0.01 -15.20 -17.58
CA ALA A 20 0.95 -15.97 -18.39
C ALA A 20 2.16 -16.51 -17.61
N VAL A 21 2.53 -15.86 -16.50
CA VAL A 21 3.72 -16.22 -15.71
C VAL A 21 3.34 -17.16 -14.57
N ARG A 22 4.03 -18.30 -14.43
CA ARG A 22 3.86 -19.23 -13.31
C ARG A 22 4.82 -18.92 -12.17
N VAL A 23 4.51 -19.38 -10.96
CA VAL A 23 5.40 -19.28 -9.80
C VAL A 23 6.71 -20.05 -10.05
N ALA A 24 6.62 -21.22 -10.70
CA ALA A 24 7.78 -21.98 -11.16
C ALA A 24 8.71 -21.18 -12.07
N ASP A 25 8.17 -20.36 -13.00
CA ASP A 25 8.98 -19.54 -13.92
C ASP A 25 9.78 -18.47 -13.13
N VAL A 26 9.16 -17.88 -12.10
CA VAL A 26 9.83 -16.92 -11.19
C VAL A 26 10.91 -17.62 -10.37
N ALA A 27 10.62 -18.83 -9.87
CA ALA A 27 11.55 -19.63 -9.09
C ALA A 27 12.81 -19.97 -9.92
N GLU A 28 12.62 -20.44 -11.15
CA GLU A 28 13.68 -20.73 -12.11
C GLU A 28 14.52 -19.48 -12.39
N ALA A 29 13.87 -18.34 -12.67
CA ALA A 29 14.57 -17.08 -12.92
C ALA A 29 15.41 -16.60 -11.72
N CYS A 30 15.05 -17.01 -10.49
CA CYS A 30 15.80 -16.72 -9.28
C CYS A 30 16.78 -17.84 -8.86
N GLY A 31 16.84 -18.95 -9.58
CA GLY A 31 17.69 -20.10 -9.26
C GLY A 31 17.29 -20.81 -7.96
N VAL A 32 15.99 -20.80 -7.61
CA VAL A 32 15.46 -21.44 -6.39
C VAL A 32 14.34 -22.42 -6.74
N SER A 33 13.98 -23.28 -5.78
CA SER A 33 12.81 -24.17 -5.94
C SER A 33 11.50 -23.40 -5.79
N GLU A 34 10.44 -23.90 -6.42
CA GLU A 34 9.07 -23.37 -6.24
C GLU A 34 8.63 -23.41 -4.77
N LYS A 35 9.02 -24.46 -4.03
CA LYS A 35 8.81 -24.56 -2.57
C LYS A 35 9.46 -23.40 -1.82
N THR A 36 10.66 -22.97 -2.24
CA THR A 36 11.33 -21.80 -1.64
C THR A 36 10.50 -20.54 -1.85
N VAL A 37 9.89 -20.36 -3.02
CA VAL A 37 9.01 -19.21 -3.28
C VAL A 37 7.80 -19.26 -2.36
N TYR A 38 7.11 -20.40 -2.26
CA TYR A 38 5.95 -20.56 -1.39
C TYR A 38 6.24 -20.41 0.11
N ASN A 39 7.47 -20.68 0.55
CA ASN A 39 7.89 -20.39 1.93
C ASN A 39 7.90 -18.88 2.24
N TYR A 40 8.11 -18.03 1.23
CA TYR A 40 8.05 -16.58 1.39
C TYR A 40 6.67 -16.02 1.03
N PHE A 41 6.04 -16.54 -0.02
CA PHE A 41 4.82 -15.98 -0.60
C PHE A 41 3.74 -17.06 -0.67
N PRO A 42 2.66 -16.97 0.13
CA PRO A 42 1.65 -18.02 0.19
C PRO A 42 0.86 -18.18 -1.12
N SER A 43 0.88 -17.17 -1.98
CA SER A 43 0.22 -17.19 -3.29
C SER A 43 1.03 -16.42 -4.34
N LYS A 44 0.62 -16.54 -5.60
CA LYS A 44 1.22 -15.78 -6.71
C LYS A 44 0.94 -14.29 -6.60
N GLU A 45 -0.24 -13.91 -6.12
CA GLU A 45 -0.64 -12.53 -5.87
C GLU A 45 0.23 -11.89 -4.78
N ALA A 46 0.66 -12.67 -3.78
CA ALA A 46 1.56 -12.19 -2.74
C ALA A 46 2.94 -11.76 -3.27
N LEU A 47 3.38 -12.27 -4.43
CA LEU A 47 4.59 -11.77 -5.11
C LEU A 47 4.44 -10.34 -5.64
N VAL A 48 3.21 -9.85 -5.82
CA VAL A 48 2.91 -8.49 -6.26
C VAL A 48 2.83 -7.53 -5.07
N MET A 49 2.54 -8.02 -3.87
CA MET A 49 2.39 -7.19 -2.68
C MET A 49 3.32 -7.73 -1.59
N ASP A 50 4.61 -7.43 -1.68
CA ASP A 50 5.64 -7.96 -0.79
C ASP A 50 5.83 -7.16 0.52
N GLN A 51 5.24 -5.96 0.60
CA GLN A 51 5.36 -5.06 1.75
C GLN A 51 4.24 -5.20 2.79
N LEU A 52 3.36 -6.20 2.66
CA LEU A 52 2.18 -6.32 3.53
C LEU A 52 2.52 -6.41 5.01
N ASP A 53 3.57 -7.17 5.35
CA ASP A 53 4.02 -7.32 6.73
C ASP A 53 4.54 -5.99 7.29
N THR A 54 5.38 -5.29 6.52
CA THR A 54 5.91 -3.96 6.87
C THR A 54 4.78 -2.94 7.06
N MET A 55 3.76 -2.99 6.21
CA MET A 55 2.58 -2.13 6.27
C MET A 55 1.75 -2.42 7.54
N ALA A 56 1.49 -3.69 7.84
CA ALA A 56 0.81 -4.10 9.07
C ALA A 56 1.57 -3.66 10.33
N ASP A 57 2.90 -3.81 10.33
CA ASP A 57 3.74 -3.40 11.45
C ASP A 57 3.79 -1.88 11.63
N ALA A 58 3.78 -1.12 10.53
CA ALA A 58 3.64 0.34 10.58
C ALA A 58 2.31 0.77 11.20
N LEU A 59 1.20 0.11 10.81
CA LEU A 59 -0.12 0.34 11.42
C LEU A 59 -0.10 0.03 12.91
N ARG A 60 0.38 -1.16 13.31
CA ARG A 60 0.48 -1.56 14.73
C ARG A 60 1.31 -0.59 15.54
N THR A 61 2.47 -0.18 15.02
CA THR A 61 3.40 0.67 15.75
C THR A 61 2.89 2.10 15.87
N ARG A 62 2.46 2.71 14.77
CA ARG A 62 2.11 4.14 14.74
C ARG A 62 0.73 4.40 15.33
N LEU A 63 -0.27 3.53 15.11
CA LEU A 63 -1.60 3.73 15.68
C LEU A 63 -1.62 3.48 17.20
N ALA A 64 -0.72 2.65 17.71
CA ALA A 64 -0.55 2.44 19.15
C ALA A 64 0.15 3.61 19.87
N ASP A 65 0.83 4.51 19.14
CA ASP A 65 1.59 5.60 19.73
C ASP A 65 0.66 6.63 20.42
N PRO A 66 0.70 6.75 21.76
CA PRO A 66 -0.17 7.66 22.49
C PRO A 66 0.14 9.14 22.22
N ALA A 67 1.34 9.46 21.70
CA ALA A 67 1.73 10.84 21.39
C ALA A 67 1.09 11.39 20.11
N LEU A 68 0.49 10.53 19.27
CA LEU A 68 -0.14 10.92 18.01
C LEU A 68 -1.64 10.66 18.04
N SER A 69 -2.46 11.55 17.47
CA SER A 69 -3.85 11.18 17.14
C SER A 69 -3.85 10.04 16.11
N PRO A 70 -4.90 9.19 16.04
CA PRO A 70 -5.00 8.15 15.01
C PRO A 70 -4.85 8.69 13.58
N VAL A 71 -5.42 9.88 13.30
CA VAL A 71 -5.29 10.55 12.01
C VAL A 71 -3.84 10.98 11.75
N ALA A 72 -3.20 11.64 12.71
CA ALA A 72 -1.80 12.07 12.58
C ALA A 72 -0.86 10.86 12.39
N ALA A 73 -1.12 9.75 13.07
CA ALA A 73 -0.39 8.50 12.90
C ALA A 73 -0.54 7.94 11.47
N MET A 74 -1.76 7.90 10.92
CA MET A 74 -2.00 7.46 9.55
C MET A 74 -1.35 8.39 8.51
N VAL A 75 -1.47 9.71 8.68
CA VAL A 75 -0.81 10.69 7.81
C VAL A 75 0.70 10.49 7.82
N LYS A 76 1.30 10.22 8.99
CA LYS A 76 2.73 9.94 9.11
C LYS A 76 3.15 8.68 8.37
N ILE A 77 2.37 7.60 8.44
CA ILE A 77 2.63 6.37 7.66
C ILE A 77 2.66 6.71 6.16
N LEU A 78 1.65 7.43 5.68
CA LEU A 78 1.52 7.78 4.26
C LEU A 78 2.62 8.75 3.79
N ASP A 79 3.02 9.72 4.62
CA ASP A 79 4.13 10.62 4.34
C ASP A 79 5.48 9.86 4.27
N ASP A 80 5.72 8.91 5.18
CA ASP A 80 6.91 8.04 5.17
C ASP A 80 6.94 7.19 3.87
N GLU A 81 5.80 6.65 3.42
CA GLU A 81 5.66 5.94 2.14
C GLU A 81 5.98 6.83 0.92
N LEU A 82 5.42 8.04 0.86
CA LEU A 82 5.68 8.98 -0.23
C LEU A 82 7.15 9.39 -0.28
N HIS A 83 7.77 9.58 0.88
CA HIS A 83 9.20 9.90 0.97
C HIS A 83 10.06 8.76 0.40
N ASN A 84 9.78 7.52 0.78
CA ASN A 84 10.49 6.33 0.29
C ASN A 84 10.31 6.15 -1.23
N LEU A 85 9.08 6.32 -1.71
CA LEU A 85 8.77 6.28 -3.15
C LEU A 85 9.50 7.39 -3.90
N GLY A 86 9.46 8.62 -3.39
CA GLY A 86 10.13 9.75 -4.01
C GLY A 86 11.63 9.58 -4.09
N THR A 87 12.26 9.05 -3.05
CA THR A 87 13.69 8.71 -3.04
C THR A 87 14.00 7.67 -4.12
N SER A 88 13.26 6.57 -4.16
CA SER A 88 13.43 5.50 -5.16
C SER A 88 13.27 5.99 -6.61
N LEU A 89 12.19 6.75 -6.88
CA LEU A 89 11.92 7.29 -8.21
C LEU A 89 12.92 8.35 -8.64
N THR A 90 13.42 9.18 -7.71
CA THR A 90 14.42 10.21 -8.04
C THR A 90 15.77 9.59 -8.39
N THR A 91 16.21 8.59 -7.61
CA THR A 91 17.49 7.89 -7.85
C THR A 91 17.48 7.08 -9.14
N ALA A 92 16.38 6.38 -9.44
CA ALA A 92 16.29 5.48 -10.60
C ALA A 92 15.68 6.13 -11.86
N GLY A 93 15.15 7.35 -11.75
CA GLY A 93 14.67 8.18 -12.85
C GLY A 93 13.45 7.62 -13.60
N ASN A 94 13.30 8.06 -14.86
CA ASN A 94 12.11 7.78 -15.69
C ASN A 94 11.78 6.28 -15.84
N ARG A 95 12.79 5.40 -15.85
CA ARG A 95 12.56 3.94 -15.95
C ARG A 95 11.82 3.38 -14.73
N ALA A 96 12.13 3.87 -13.54
CA ALA A 96 11.43 3.46 -12.33
C ALA A 96 10.00 4.00 -12.31
N LEU A 97 9.78 5.25 -12.75
CA LEU A 97 8.44 5.82 -12.89
C LEU A 97 7.59 5.00 -13.88
N THR A 98 8.14 4.63 -15.03
CA THR A 98 7.43 3.77 -16.00
C THR A 98 7.08 2.41 -15.40
N ARG A 99 8.01 1.76 -14.69
CA ARG A 99 7.76 0.47 -14.03
C ARG A 99 6.67 0.60 -12.96
N PHE A 100 6.75 1.59 -12.09
CA PHE A 100 5.75 1.87 -11.05
C PHE A 100 4.35 2.04 -11.65
N ARG A 101 4.24 2.80 -12.74
CA ARG A 101 2.96 3.00 -13.45
C ARG A 101 2.43 1.70 -14.05
N LYS A 102 3.27 0.95 -14.79
CA LYS A 102 2.89 -0.35 -15.36
C LYS A 102 2.44 -1.33 -14.29
N PHE A 103 3.09 -1.32 -13.13
CA PHE A 103 2.70 -2.14 -11.99
C PHE A 103 1.31 -1.77 -11.44
N GLY A 104 1.03 -0.48 -11.28
CA GLY A 104 -0.30 0.00 -10.90
C GLY A 104 -1.38 -0.37 -11.91
N ASP A 105 -1.06 -0.32 -13.21
CA ASP A 105 -1.97 -0.75 -14.28
C ASP A 105 -2.21 -2.27 -14.24
N LEU A 106 -1.17 -3.08 -14.03
CA LEU A 106 -1.28 -4.54 -13.89
C LEU A 106 -2.27 -4.93 -12.77
N ILE A 107 -2.15 -4.33 -11.59
CA ILE A 107 -3.06 -4.59 -10.46
C ILE A 107 -4.50 -4.23 -10.85
N ARG A 108 -4.71 -3.09 -11.50
CA ARG A 108 -6.05 -2.61 -11.90
C ARG A 108 -6.69 -3.49 -12.96
N GLU A 109 -5.91 -3.96 -13.93
CA GLU A 109 -6.41 -4.71 -15.08
C GLU A 109 -6.63 -6.19 -14.78
N THR A 110 -6.00 -6.72 -13.71
CA THR A 110 -6.10 -8.12 -13.33
C THR A 110 -7.13 -8.33 -12.21
N PRO A 111 -8.26 -9.03 -12.46
CA PRO A 111 -9.30 -9.24 -11.44
C PRO A 111 -8.79 -9.92 -10.16
N ALA A 112 -7.92 -10.93 -10.28
CA ALA A 112 -7.35 -11.64 -9.13
C ALA A 112 -6.53 -10.71 -8.23
N LEU A 113 -5.73 -9.81 -8.81
CA LEU A 113 -4.94 -8.84 -8.04
C LEU A 113 -5.80 -7.79 -7.35
N ARG A 114 -6.89 -7.35 -7.98
CA ARG A 114 -7.86 -6.45 -7.33
C ARG A 114 -8.57 -7.12 -6.16
N ALA A 115 -8.96 -8.39 -6.32
CA ALA A 115 -9.59 -9.16 -5.25
C ALA A 115 -8.61 -9.33 -4.07
N TYR A 116 -7.37 -9.71 -4.35
CA TYR A 116 -6.33 -9.83 -3.33
C TYR A 116 -6.02 -8.48 -2.64
N GLN A 117 -6.03 -7.36 -3.38
CA GLN A 117 -5.88 -6.03 -2.80
C GLN A 117 -7.03 -5.68 -1.85
N SER A 118 -8.27 -6.02 -2.22
CA SER A 118 -9.45 -5.77 -1.40
C SER A 118 -9.41 -6.58 -0.10
N ASP A 119 -9.11 -7.87 -0.19
CA ASP A 119 -8.94 -8.76 0.96
C ASP A 119 -7.81 -8.27 1.90
N THR A 120 -6.71 -7.82 1.32
CA THR A 120 -5.60 -7.23 2.08
C THR A 120 -6.03 -5.95 2.81
N ALA A 121 -6.80 -5.08 2.15
CA ALA A 121 -7.27 -3.83 2.76
C ALA A 121 -8.25 -4.09 3.93
N GLU A 122 -9.08 -5.14 3.81
CA GLU A 122 -9.94 -5.62 4.89
C GLU A 122 -9.10 -6.11 6.07
N ARG A 123 -8.10 -6.97 5.83
CA ARG A 123 -7.15 -7.42 6.87
C ARG A 123 -6.42 -6.27 7.56
N PHE A 124 -6.04 -5.21 6.84
CA PHE A 124 -5.43 -4.02 7.47
C PHE A 124 -6.41 -3.19 8.30
N THR A 125 -7.69 -3.19 7.91
CA THR A 125 -8.74 -2.57 8.70
C THR A 125 -8.92 -3.32 10.01
N ASP A 126 -8.91 -4.64 10.01
CA ASP A 126 -8.94 -5.46 11.22
C ASP A 126 -7.73 -5.17 12.13
N VAL A 127 -6.52 -5.16 11.57
CA VAL A 127 -5.30 -4.82 12.32
C VAL A 127 -5.39 -3.43 12.95
N ALA A 128 -5.85 -2.42 12.20
CA ALA A 128 -6.00 -1.07 12.72
C ALA A 128 -7.10 -0.99 13.80
N ALA A 129 -8.23 -1.68 13.62
CA ALA A 129 -9.30 -1.73 14.60
C ALA A 129 -8.87 -2.40 15.91
N GLU A 130 -8.13 -3.51 15.85
CA GLU A 130 -7.56 -4.18 17.02
C GLU A 130 -6.64 -3.24 17.81
N VAL A 131 -5.75 -2.52 17.11
CA VAL A 131 -4.80 -1.60 17.73
C VAL A 131 -5.51 -0.41 18.38
N LEU A 132 -6.51 0.17 17.70
CA LEU A 132 -7.31 1.27 18.23
C LEU A 132 -8.15 0.83 19.41
N ALA A 133 -8.77 -0.34 19.34
CA ALA A 133 -9.56 -0.90 20.44
C ALA A 133 -8.71 -1.10 21.70
N ALA A 134 -7.52 -1.72 21.54
CA ALA A 134 -6.57 -1.90 22.64
C ALA A 134 -6.12 -0.55 23.23
N ARG A 135 -5.88 0.45 22.37
CA ARG A 135 -5.43 1.79 22.78
C ARG A 135 -6.49 2.55 23.59
N PHE A 136 -7.77 2.42 23.22
CA PHE A 136 -8.86 3.19 23.82
C PHE A 136 -9.72 2.38 24.80
N GLY A 137 -9.36 1.13 25.10
CA GLY A 137 -10.08 0.28 26.05
C GLY A 137 -11.45 -0.17 25.55
N LEU A 138 -11.59 -0.37 24.23
CA LEU A 138 -12.81 -0.83 23.57
C LEU A 138 -12.68 -2.29 23.15
N HIS A 139 -13.79 -2.92 22.73
CA HIS A 139 -13.74 -4.23 22.10
C HIS A 139 -13.44 -4.08 20.59
N PRO A 140 -12.61 -4.95 19.96
CA PRO A 140 -12.24 -4.81 18.55
C PRO A 140 -13.41 -4.83 17.56
N THR A 141 -14.52 -5.46 17.94
CA THR A 141 -15.74 -5.54 17.09
C THR A 141 -16.75 -4.43 17.39
N ASP A 142 -16.44 -3.51 18.29
CA ASP A 142 -17.29 -2.33 18.53
C ASP A 142 -17.31 -1.44 17.28
N PRO A 143 -18.41 -0.71 17.03
CA PRO A 143 -18.53 0.11 15.82
C PRO A 143 -17.48 1.23 15.76
N GLU A 144 -17.03 1.76 16.89
CA GLU A 144 -16.08 2.87 16.98
C GLU A 144 -14.69 2.55 16.40
N PRO A 145 -13.95 1.52 16.86
CA PRO A 145 -12.65 1.16 16.27
C PRO A 145 -12.80 0.69 14.82
N GLN A 146 -13.90 0.02 14.47
CA GLN A 146 -14.18 -0.47 13.12
C GLN A 146 -14.36 0.69 12.12
N ILE A 147 -15.22 1.67 12.43
CA ILE A 147 -15.42 2.81 11.52
C ILE A 147 -14.21 3.74 11.48
N ALA A 148 -13.51 3.93 12.61
CA ALA A 148 -12.28 4.70 12.65
C ALA A 148 -11.18 4.08 11.78
N ALA A 149 -10.95 2.77 11.91
CA ALA A 149 -9.99 2.05 11.08
C ALA A 149 -10.35 2.15 9.60
N ALA A 150 -11.61 1.89 9.23
CA ALA A 150 -12.06 1.99 7.85
C ALA A 150 -11.87 3.41 7.27
N ALA A 151 -12.16 4.46 8.05
CA ALA A 151 -11.94 5.85 7.64
C ALA A 151 -10.45 6.16 7.41
N LEU A 152 -9.58 5.76 8.35
CA LEU A 152 -8.13 5.95 8.23
C LEU A 152 -7.54 5.21 7.03
N LEU A 153 -7.90 3.94 6.83
CA LEU A 153 -7.46 3.14 5.69
C LEU A 153 -8.02 3.67 4.36
N GLY A 154 -9.13 4.41 4.41
CA GLY A 154 -9.65 5.21 3.29
C GLY A 154 -8.64 6.22 2.74
N LEU A 155 -7.78 6.80 3.58
CA LEU A 155 -6.74 7.74 3.14
C LEU A 155 -5.72 7.09 2.20
N TRP A 156 -5.45 5.79 2.37
CA TRP A 156 -4.54 5.06 1.48
C TRP A 156 -5.08 4.98 0.05
N ARG A 157 -6.40 4.79 -0.07
CA ARG A 157 -7.09 4.79 -1.38
C ARG A 157 -6.97 6.15 -2.05
N ILE A 158 -7.02 7.25 -1.28
CA ILE A 158 -6.80 8.61 -1.77
C ILE A 158 -5.36 8.76 -2.28
N GLN A 159 -4.36 8.34 -1.49
CA GLN A 159 -2.95 8.34 -1.89
C GLN A 159 -2.72 7.60 -3.21
N PHE A 160 -3.15 6.34 -3.32
CA PHE A 160 -2.98 5.56 -4.56
C PHE A 160 -3.66 6.20 -5.77
N ARG A 161 -4.89 6.71 -5.59
CA ARG A 161 -5.61 7.39 -6.65
C ARG A 161 -4.88 8.66 -7.09
N ALA A 162 -4.38 9.46 -6.15
CA ALA A 162 -3.67 10.70 -6.42
C ALA A 162 -2.32 10.44 -7.10
N LEU A 163 -1.53 9.47 -6.62
CA LEU A 163 -0.27 9.03 -7.25
C LEU A 163 -0.49 8.68 -8.72
N ARG A 164 -1.52 7.89 -9.03
CA ARG A 164 -1.88 7.51 -10.40
C ARG A 164 -2.17 8.72 -11.29
N ILE A 165 -2.91 9.71 -10.77
CA ILE A 165 -3.32 10.89 -11.53
C ILE A 165 -2.14 11.85 -11.76
N ARG A 166 -1.28 12.00 -10.74
CA ARG A 166 -0.28 13.06 -10.65
C ARG A 166 1.12 12.64 -11.10
N LEU A 167 1.52 11.40 -10.91
CA LEU A 167 2.83 10.90 -11.39
C LEU A 167 2.80 10.64 -12.90
N ARG A 168 3.11 11.68 -13.68
CA ARG A 168 3.14 11.66 -15.15
C ARG A 168 4.56 11.83 -15.70
N PRO A 169 4.90 11.19 -16.83
CA PRO A 169 6.14 11.47 -17.54
C PRO A 169 6.28 12.97 -17.83
N GLY A 170 7.51 13.48 -17.73
CA GLY A 170 7.83 14.89 -18.01
C GLY A 170 7.42 15.90 -16.93
N HIS A 171 6.81 15.46 -15.82
CA HIS A 171 6.49 16.32 -14.67
C HIS A 171 7.46 16.06 -13.51
N PRO A 172 7.83 17.09 -12.72
CA PRO A 172 8.68 16.89 -11.55
C PRO A 172 8.04 15.93 -10.53
N ILE A 173 8.75 14.83 -10.21
CA ILE A 173 8.27 13.80 -9.27
C ILE A 173 7.98 14.42 -7.91
N GLN A 174 8.90 15.22 -7.37
CA GLN A 174 8.74 15.83 -6.04
C GLN A 174 7.51 16.72 -5.96
N GLY A 175 7.27 17.59 -6.94
CA GLY A 175 6.07 18.43 -6.98
C GLY A 175 4.79 17.60 -7.00
N ALA A 176 4.77 16.50 -7.76
CA ALA A 176 3.62 15.59 -7.79
C ALA A 176 3.39 14.91 -6.43
N LEU A 177 4.44 14.44 -5.75
CA LEU A 177 4.35 13.81 -4.43
C LEU A 177 3.89 14.79 -3.35
N THR A 178 4.37 16.04 -3.37
CA THR A 178 3.86 17.10 -2.49
C THR A 178 2.36 17.26 -2.67
N THR A 179 1.86 17.33 -3.90
CA THR A 179 0.42 17.49 -4.09
C THR A 179 -0.39 16.23 -3.73
N VAL A 180 0.20 15.04 -3.79
CA VAL A 180 -0.43 13.82 -3.25
C VAL A 180 -0.57 13.93 -1.73
N ALA A 181 0.49 14.35 -1.04
CA ALA A 181 0.45 14.54 0.41
C ALA A 181 -0.61 15.58 0.80
N ASP A 182 -0.72 16.68 0.05
CA ASP A 182 -1.76 17.69 0.28
C ASP A 182 -3.18 17.15 0.06
N ASP A 183 -3.39 16.30 -0.96
CA ASP A 183 -4.67 15.62 -1.17
C ASP A 183 -5.04 14.71 0.02
N VAL A 184 -4.06 13.97 0.57
CA VAL A 184 -4.24 13.12 1.76
C VAL A 184 -4.55 13.96 3.00
N ARG A 185 -3.82 15.04 3.26
CA ARG A 185 -4.05 15.91 4.43
C ARG A 185 -5.44 16.57 4.40
N ARG A 186 -5.90 17.01 3.22
CA ARG A 186 -7.27 17.54 3.07
C ARG A 186 -8.35 16.47 3.31
N ALA A 187 -8.09 15.22 2.94
CA ALA A 187 -9.02 14.13 3.26
C ALA A 187 -8.95 13.78 4.76
N ALA A 188 -7.77 13.86 5.37
CA ALA A 188 -7.55 13.59 6.79
C ALA A 188 -8.27 14.62 7.68
N SER A 189 -8.27 15.91 7.32
CA SER A 189 -9.00 16.93 8.09
C SER A 189 -10.50 16.65 8.12
N LEU A 190 -11.09 16.08 7.06
CA LEU A 190 -12.51 15.69 7.04
C LEU A 190 -12.81 14.53 8.01
N ILE A 191 -11.82 13.70 8.34
CA ILE A 191 -11.96 12.64 9.34
C ILE A 191 -11.90 13.26 10.75
N GLU A 192 -11.06 14.27 10.97
CA GLU A 192 -10.95 14.96 12.27
C GLU A 192 -12.17 15.85 12.55
N ASP A 193 -12.60 16.64 11.55
CA ASP A 193 -13.69 17.61 11.69
C ASP A 193 -15.07 16.95 11.53
N GLY A 194 -15.11 15.75 10.95
CA GLY A 194 -16.33 15.01 10.64
C GLY A 194 -17.08 15.51 9.40
N LEU A 195 -18.08 14.73 8.97
CA LEU A 195 -18.83 14.97 7.73
C LEU A 195 -19.76 16.19 7.74
N ALA A 196 -19.99 16.80 8.91
CA ALA A 196 -20.78 18.02 9.04
C ALA A 196 -20.14 19.23 8.31
N THR A 197 -18.86 19.14 7.97
CA THR A 197 -18.13 20.18 7.21
C THR A 197 -18.51 20.27 5.73
N PHE A 198 -19.33 19.35 5.21
CA PHE A 198 -19.79 19.36 3.81
C PHE A 198 -21.04 20.22 3.55
N SER A 199 -21.74 20.66 4.60
CA SER A 199 -22.95 21.49 4.52
C SER A 199 -22.62 22.97 4.60
#